data_AF-A0A7T2YV23-F1
#
_entry.id   AF-A0A7T2YV23-F1
#
_cell.length_a   1.000
_cell.length_b   1.000
_cell.length_c   1.000
_cell.angle_alpha   90.00
_cell.angle_beta   90.00
_cell.angle_gamma   90.00
#
_symmetry.space_group_name_H-M   'P 1'
#
loop_
_entity.id
_entity.type
_entity.pdbx_description
1 polymer ?
#
loop_
_entity_poly.entity_id
_entity_poly.type
_entity_poly.pdbx_seq_one_letter_code
_entity_poly.pdbx_strand_id
1 'polypeptide(L)' 'MNINQFSTFNGVPVFQTPYAVTVHVAWELRRHPIAKRRRRWAAVRVESQLPSCFRTPQGLFMHPAVFARLREHFRAYKLP' A
#
# COMPACT_ATOMS: atom_id res chain seq x y z
N MET A 1 -10.80 16.28 -4.17
CA MET A 1 -10.58 15.19 -3.19
C MET A 1 -11.91 14.46 -3.04
N ASN A 2 -12.00 13.20 -3.48
CA ASN A 2 -13.22 12.41 -3.39
C ASN A 2 -13.18 11.64 -2.07
N ILE A 3 -14.00 12.05 -1.10
CA ILE A 3 -13.92 11.64 0.33
C ILE A 3 -14.66 10.31 0.58
N ASN A 4 -15.35 9.75 -0.42
CA ASN A 4 -16.41 8.75 -0.21
C ASN A 4 -16.04 7.31 -0.56
N GLN A 5 -14.89 6.80 -0.12
CA GLN A 5 -14.70 5.34 -0.09
C GLN A 5 -14.15 4.87 1.27
N PHE A 6 -14.94 5.09 2.30
CA PHE A 6 -14.73 4.43 3.58
C PHE A 6 -15.09 2.95 3.43
N SER A 7 -14.19 2.06 3.86
CA SER A 7 -14.53 0.63 4.03
C SER A 7 -14.92 0.44 5.50
N THR A 8 -16.10 -0.10 5.77
CA THR A 8 -16.58 -0.33 7.15
C THR A 8 -16.11 -1.70 7.66
N PHE A 9 -15.57 -1.73 8.88
CA PHE A 9 -15.20 -2.93 9.63
C PHE A 9 -15.98 -2.96 10.95
N ASN A 10 -16.94 -3.87 11.15
CA ASN A 10 -17.79 -3.91 12.35
C ASN A 10 -18.38 -2.53 12.76
N GLY A 11 -18.74 -1.68 11.79
CA GLY A 11 -19.23 -0.32 12.03
C GLY A 11 -18.15 0.76 12.16
N VAL A 12 -16.87 0.41 12.14
CA VAL A 12 -15.70 1.30 12.19
C VAL A 12 -15.25 1.58 10.75
N PRO A 13 -15.37 2.81 10.22
CA PRO A 13 -14.82 3.09 8.91
C PRO A 13 -13.29 2.97 8.95
N VAL A 14 -12.65 2.73 7.81
CA VAL A 14 -11.18 2.72 7.70
C VAL A 14 -10.82 3.59 6.51
N PHE A 15 -9.82 4.46 6.68
CA PHE A 15 -9.28 5.22 5.55
C PHE A 15 -8.53 4.27 4.62
N GLN A 16 -8.83 4.31 3.33
CA GLN A 16 -8.12 3.50 2.32
C GLN A 16 -6.65 3.90 2.17
N THR A 17 -6.31 5.15 2.52
CA THR A 17 -4.94 5.66 2.50
C THR A 17 -4.20 5.27 3.78
N PRO A 18 -2.99 4.68 3.68
CA PRO A 18 -2.18 4.36 4.84
C PRO A 18 -1.76 5.63 5.56
N TYR A 19 -1.71 5.58 6.90
CA TYR A 19 -1.22 6.68 7.73
C TYR A 19 0.31 6.75 7.71
N ALA A 20 0.97 5.60 7.74
CA ALA A 20 2.42 5.49 7.61
C ALA A 20 2.78 4.42 6.58
N VAL A 21 3.91 4.64 5.90
CA VAL A 21 4.48 3.71 4.92
C VAL A 21 5.90 3.34 5.33
N THR A 22 6.25 2.07 5.12
CA THR A 22 7.64 1.62 5.17
C THR A 22 8.23 1.73 3.78
N VAL A 23 9.37 2.42 3.67
CA VAL A 23 10.12 2.52 2.42
C VAL A 23 11.20 1.45 2.42
N HIS A 24 11.10 0.51 1.50
CA HIS A 24 12.14 -0.46 1.24
C HIS A 24 13.00 0.02 0.08
N VAL A 25 14.30 0.04 0.29
CA VAL A 25 15.28 0.40 -0.73
C VAL A 25 16.01 -0.87 -1.15
N ALA A 26 15.92 -1.20 -2.44
CA ALA A 26 16.64 -2.30 -3.03
C ALA A 26 17.51 -1.81 -4.19
N TRP A 27 18.60 -2.52 -4.46
CA TRP A 27 19.42 -2.30 -5.65
C TRP A 27 19.14 -3.40 -6.64
N GLU A 28 18.68 -3.02 -7.83
CA GLU A 28 18.43 -3.96 -8.91
C GLU A 28 19.40 -3.72 -10.06
N LEU A 29 19.91 -4.79 -10.66
CA LEU A 29 20.63 -4.72 -11.92
C LEU A 29 19.62 -4.58 -13.06
N ARG A 30 19.53 -3.38 -13.63
CA ARG A 30 18.67 -3.08 -14.78
C ARG A 30 19.49 -2.62 -15.97
N ARG A 31 18.88 -2.64 -17.16
CA ARG A 31 19.49 -1.98 -18.33
C ARG A 31 19.64 -0.49 -18.04
N HIS A 32 20.77 0.07 -18.44
CA HIS A 32 21.10 1.46 -18.15
C HIS A 32 19.98 2.41 -18.64
N PRO A 33 19.47 3.34 -17.81
CA PRO A 33 18.27 4.12 -18.14
C PRO A 33 18.45 5.02 -19.37
N ILE A 34 19.64 5.63 -19.51
CA ILE A 34 20.02 6.46 -20.66
C ILE A 34 20.07 5.63 -21.95
N ALA A 35 19.30 6.05 -22.97
CA ALA A 35 19.14 5.35 -24.24
C ALA A 35 20.48 4.96 -24.92
N LYS A 36 21.44 5.89 -25.00
CA LYS A 36 22.77 5.68 -25.59
C LYS A 36 23.60 4.59 -24.87
N ARG A 37 23.24 4.23 -23.65
CA ARG A 37 23.98 3.29 -22.79
C ARG A 37 23.20 2.01 -22.45
N ARG A 38 21.96 1.84 -22.95
CA ARG A 38 21.08 0.69 -22.66
C ARG A 38 21.68 -0.69 -22.92
N ARG A 39 22.71 -0.79 -23.76
CA ARG A 39 23.47 -2.04 -23.98
C ARG A 39 24.24 -2.51 -22.74
N ARG A 40 24.45 -1.63 -21.74
CA ARG A 40 25.13 -1.92 -20.48
C ARG A 40 24.14 -2.14 -19.34
N TRP A 41 24.56 -2.91 -18.35
CA TRP A 41 23.86 -3.04 -17.08
C TRP A 41 24.25 -1.90 -16.14
N ALA A 42 23.33 -1.50 -15.27
CA ALA A 42 23.55 -0.50 -14.24
C ALA A 42 22.83 -0.94 -12.95
N ALA A 43 23.45 -0.69 -11.80
CA ALA A 43 22.76 -0.78 -10.52
C ALA A 43 21.79 0.40 -10.40
N VAL A 44 20.51 0.10 -10.24
CA VAL A 44 19.45 1.10 -10.10
C VAL A 44 18.85 0.93 -8.70
N ARG A 45 18.79 2.03 -7.96
CA ARG A 45 18.06 2.09 -6.70
C ARG A 45 16.57 2.06 -7.00
N VAL A 46 15.89 1.06 -6.48
CA VAL A 46 14.44 0.91 -6.59
C VAL A 46 13.86 1.07 -5.20
N GLU A 47 12.87 1.96 -5.09
CA GLU A 47 12.14 2.19 -3.84
C GLU A 47 10.75 1.59 -3.97
N SER A 48 10.38 0.76 -3.00
CA SER A 48 9.03 0.25 -2.86
C SER A 48 8.43 0.77 -1.56
N GLN A 49 7.21 1.29 -1.66
CA GLN A 49 6.46 1.79 -0.51
C GLN A 49 5.41 0.74 -0.15
N LEU A 50 5.47 0.25 1.09
CA LEU A 50 4.47 -0.65 1.64
C LEU A 50 3.73 0.06 2.77
N PRO A 51 2.40 -0.13 2.89
CA PRO A 51 1.67 0.42 4.03
C PRO A 51 2.22 -0.20 5.31
N SER A 52 2.48 0.63 6.33
CA SER A 52 2.93 0.19 7.65
C SER A 52 1.79 0.22 8.67
N CYS A 53 0.88 1.19 8.55
CA CYS A 53 -0.35 1.25 9.34
C CYS A 53 -1.44 2.06 8.64
N PHE A 54 -2.69 1.72 8.97
CA PHE A 54 -3.88 2.48 8.59
C PHE A 54 -4.47 3.16 9.81
N ARG A 55 -5.06 4.33 9.63
CA ARG A 55 -5.85 5.00 10.67
C ARG A 55 -7.33 4.75 10.40
N THR A 56 -8.10 4.50 11.44
CA THR A 56 -9.57 4.50 11.37
C THR A 56 -10.09 5.90 11.74
N PRO A 57 -11.30 6.30 11.33
CA PRO A 57 -11.90 7.57 11.75
C PRO A 57 -12.12 7.68 13.26
N GLN A 58 -12.20 6.55 13.98
CA GLN A 58 -12.21 6.49 15.44
C GLN A 58 -10.84 6.77 16.08
N GLY A 59 -9.80 7.00 15.27
CA GLY A 59 -8.45 7.26 15.76
C GLY A 59 -7.67 6.01 16.15
N LEU A 60 -8.16 4.81 15.82
CA LEU A 60 -7.43 3.56 16.05
C LEU A 60 -6.42 3.31 14.93
N PHE A 61 -5.31 2.66 15.28
CA PHE A 61 -4.28 2.25 14.33
C PHE A 61 -4.44 0.76 14.00
N MET A 62 -4.41 0.44 12.71
CA MET A 62 -4.60 -0.92 12.20
C MET A 62 -3.37 -1.38 11.41
N HIS A 63 -2.90 -2.58 11.73
CA HIS A 63 -1.81 -3.21 11.00
C HIS A 63 -2.26 -3.67 9.59
N PRO A 64 -1.44 -3.52 8.54
CA PRO A 64 -1.79 -3.86 7.17
C PRO A 64 -2.25 -5.31 6.97
N ALA A 65 -1.65 -6.27 7.69
CA ALA A 65 -2.07 -7.67 7.61
C ALA A 65 -3.49 -7.90 8.14
N VAL A 66 -3.89 -7.15 9.17
CA VAL A 66 -5.27 -7.18 9.68
C VAL A 66 -6.18 -6.59 8.62
N PHE A 67 -5.85 -5.41 8.10
CA PHE A 67 -6.63 -4.77 7.03
C PHE A 67 -6.81 -5.67 5.79
N ALA A 68 -5.75 -6.38 5.36
CA ALA A 68 -5.81 -7.30 4.23
C ALA A 68 -6.78 -8.47 4.47
N ARG A 69 -6.68 -9.13 5.63
CA ARG A 69 -7.60 -10.22 6.02
C ARG A 69 -9.05 -9.74 6.07
N LEU A 70 -9.26 -8.52 6.58
CA LEU A 70 -10.59 -7.91 6.62
C LEU A 70 -11.11 -7.64 5.21
N ARG A 71 -10.29 -7.07 4.33
CA ARG A 71 -10.70 -6.81 2.94
C ARG A 71 -11.08 -8.10 2.21
N GLU A 72 -10.39 -9.21 2.48
CA GLU A 72 -10.74 -10.53 1.95
C GLU A 72 -12.07 -11.04 2.52
N HIS A 73 -12.24 -10.98 3.84
CA HIS A 73 -13.47 -11.40 4.51
C HIS A 73 -14.72 -10.61 4.04
N PHE A 74 -14.61 -9.28 3.95
CA PHE A 74 -15.70 -8.42 3.48
C PHE A 74 -15.86 -8.38 1.97
N ARG A 75 -14.84 -8.75 1.17
CA ARG A 75 -15.06 -9.01 -0.26
C ARG A 75 -15.88 -10.28 -0.48
N ALA A 76 -15.76 -11.27 0.40
CA ALA A 76 -16.58 -12.48 0.37
C ALA A 76 -18.01 -12.22 0.86
N TYR A 77 -18.20 -11.30 1.81
CA TYR A 77 -19.51 -10.83 2.26
C TYR A 77 -20.01 -9.64 1.41
N LYS A 78 -20.81 -9.92 0.38
CA LYS A 78 -21.72 -8.88 -0.14
C LYS A 78 -22.74 -8.58 0.97
N LEU A 79 -22.69 -7.38 1.53
CA LEU A 79 -23.77 -6.85 2.35
C LEU A 79 -25.09 -6.98 1.55
N PRO A 80 -26.17 -7.52 2.13
CA PRO A 80 -27.49 -7.51 1.52
C PRO A 80 -28.00 -6.08 1.28
#